data_AF-A0A9D9M062-F1
#
_entry.id   AF-A0A9D9M062-F1
#
_cell.length_a   1.000
_cell.length_b   1.000
_cell.length_c   1.000
_cell.angle_alpha   90.00
_cell.angle_beta   90.00
_cell.angle_gamma   90.00
#
_symmetry.space_group_name_H-M   'P 1'
#
loop_
_entity.id
_entity.type
_entity.pdbx_description
1 polymer ?
#
loop_
_entity_poly.entity_id
_entity_poly.type
_entity_poly.pdbx_seq_one_letter_code
_entity_poly.pdbx_strand_id
1 'polypeptide(L)'
;MGIANKHIPFLWRGLQISLLFLLSCSHPSPVREQLSRAEQVMETDSRAAALVLDSIDSSALRGEDAALYAILRTQTDYKNYKPLTSDSLARIATDYYGTPFRKSYHAALAWYSLGCVYS
;
A
#
# COMPACT_ATOMS: atom_id res chain seq x y z
N MET A 1 27.65 27.44 47.82
CA MET A 1 26.83 27.11 46.63
C MET A 1 27.75 26.56 45.54
N GLY A 2 27.57 25.31 45.09
CA GLY A 2 28.33 24.78 43.94
C GLY A 2 28.45 23.26 43.94
N ILE A 3 27.32 22.55 43.88
CA ILE A 3 27.30 21.09 43.82
C ILE A 3 27.69 20.68 42.40
N ALA A 4 28.85 20.04 42.25
CA ALA A 4 29.35 19.51 40.99
C ALA A 4 28.46 18.33 40.55
N ASN A 5 27.61 18.54 39.54
CA ASN A 5 26.72 17.52 39.01
C ASN A 5 27.30 16.94 37.70
N LYS A 6 28.30 16.05 37.81
CA LYS A 6 28.97 15.41 36.67
C LYS A 6 28.36 14.05 36.26
N HIS A 7 27.24 13.64 36.84
CA HIS A 7 26.66 12.30 36.64
C HIS A 7 25.50 12.20 35.63
N ILE A 8 25.12 13.29 34.98
CA ILE A 8 23.95 13.36 34.09
C ILE A 8 24.17 12.87 32.62
N PRO A 9 25.37 12.72 32.04
CA PRO A 9 25.49 12.46 30.59
C PRO A 9 25.31 10.99 30.18
N PHE A 10 25.33 10.03 31.10
CA PHE A 10 25.27 8.60 30.76
C PHE A 10 23.85 8.10 30.49
N LEU A 11 22.86 8.61 31.23
CA LEU A 11 21.45 8.22 31.04
C LEU A 11 20.88 8.77 29.73
N TRP A 12 21.32 9.96 29.31
CA TRP A 12 20.86 10.58 28.07
C TRP A 12 21.40 9.89 26.81
N ARG A 13 22.65 9.41 26.88
CA ARG A 13 23.27 8.60 25.81
C ARG A 13 22.57 7.25 25.64
N GLY A 14 22.18 6.59 26.73
CA GLY A 14 21.42 5.34 26.68
C GLY A 14 20.04 5.50 26.03
N LEU A 15 19.34 6.59 26.34
CA LEU A 15 18.04 6.92 25.74
C LEU A 15 18.14 7.15 24.22
N GLN A 16 19.21 7.81 23.78
CA GLN A 16 19.43 8.12 22.36
C GLN A 16 19.78 6.88 21.52
N ILE A 17 20.46 5.89 22.11
CA ILE A 17 20.77 4.61 21.44
C ILE A 17 19.51 3.73 21.33
N SER A 18 18.63 3.76 22.34
CA SER A 18 17.34 3.05 22.31
C SER A 18 16.40 3.57 21.20
N LEU A 19 16.42 4.87 20.92
CA LEU A 19 15.61 5.48 19.86
C LEU A 19 16.08 5.10 18.44
N LEU A 20 17.36 4.78 18.26
CA LEU A 20 17.94 4.35 16.98
C LEU A 20 17.59 2.90 16.63
N PHE A 21 17.31 2.04 17.62
CA PHE A 21 16.93 0.63 17.39
C PHE A 21 15.48 0.46 16.90
N LEU A 22 14.62 1.47 17.05
CA LEU A 22 13.24 1.45 16.55
C LEU A 22 13.12 1.83 15.07
N LEU A 23 14.21 2.26 14.43
CA LEU A 23 14.29 2.50 12.99
C LEU A 23 14.66 1.23 12.21
N SER A 24 14.15 0.07 12.61
CA SER A 24 14.16 -1.12 11.75
C SER A 24 13.23 -0.84 10.58
N CYS A 25 13.76 -0.12 9.59
CA CYS A 25 13.06 0.26 8.39
C CYS A 25 12.87 -1.02 7.58
N SER A 26 11.64 -1.55 7.61
CA SER A 26 11.24 -2.60 6.68
C SER A 26 11.27 -1.97 5.30
N HIS A 27 12.39 -2.11 4.58
CA HIS A 27 12.49 -1.61 3.22
C HIS A 27 11.36 -2.24 2.40
N PRO A 28 10.43 -1.44 1.85
CA PRO A 28 9.35 -1.97 1.05
C PRO A 28 9.93 -2.73 -0.15
N SER A 29 9.27 -3.80 -0.54
CA SER A 29 9.66 -4.53 -1.74
C SER A 29 9.57 -3.60 -2.95
N PRO A 30 10.38 -3.82 -4.01
CA PRO A 30 10.29 -3.02 -5.24
C PRO A 30 8.85 -2.97 -5.81
N VAL A 31 8.13 -4.09 -5.70
CA VAL A 31 6.71 -4.19 -6.08
C VAL A 31 5.85 -3.26 -5.24
N ARG A 32 6.06 -3.21 -3.92
CA ARG A 32 5.29 -2.33 -3.03
C ARG A 32 5.52 -0.87 -3.37
N GLU A 33 6.75 -0.49 -3.71
CA GLU A 33 7.07 0.87 -4.16
C GLU A 33 6.35 1.21 -5.48
N GLN A 34 6.35 0.28 -6.44
CA GLN A 34 5.63 0.45 -7.71
C GLN A 34 4.12 0.60 -7.49
N LEU A 35 3.52 -0.23 -6.62
CA LEU A 35 2.09 -0.14 -6.28
C LEU A 35 1.77 1.20 -5.61
N SER A 36 2.58 1.67 -4.67
CA SER A 36 2.40 2.98 -4.04
C SER A 36 2.50 4.12 -5.06
N ARG A 37 3.45 4.03 -6.00
CA ARG A 37 3.59 5.02 -7.08
C ARG A 37 2.36 5.01 -8.00
N ALA A 38 1.85 3.84 -8.37
CA ALA A 38 0.65 3.70 -9.19
C ALA A 38 -0.57 4.31 -8.49
N GLU A 39 -0.72 4.10 -7.17
CA GLU A 39 -1.78 4.69 -6.36
C GLU A 39 -1.71 6.22 -6.32
N GLN A 40 -0.51 6.79 -6.10
CA GLN A 40 -0.33 8.25 -6.05
C GLN A 40 -0.67 8.94 -7.38
N VAL A 41 -0.36 8.32 -8.51
CA VAL A 41 -0.63 8.90 -9.83
C VAL A 41 -2.04 8.56 -10.34
N MET A 42 -2.75 7.58 -9.75
CA MET A 42 -4.09 7.14 -10.18
C MET A 42 -5.12 8.28 -10.28
N GLU A 43 -5.07 9.21 -9.33
CA GLU A 43 -6.03 10.31 -9.25
C GLU A 43 -5.75 11.42 -10.26
N THR A 44 -4.49 11.57 -10.67
CA THR A 44 -4.07 12.62 -11.62
C THR A 44 -4.00 12.11 -13.06
N ASP A 45 -3.51 10.89 -13.26
CA ASP A 45 -3.37 10.24 -14.57
C ASP A 45 -3.48 8.71 -14.46
N SER A 46 -4.68 8.20 -14.78
CA SER A 46 -4.95 6.76 -14.76
C SER A 46 -4.17 5.97 -15.83
N ARG A 47 -3.73 6.62 -16.91
CA ARG A 47 -2.95 5.96 -17.97
C ARG A 47 -1.50 5.81 -17.53
N ALA A 48 -0.94 6.81 -16.85
CA ALA A 48 0.37 6.69 -16.22
C ALA A 48 0.37 5.62 -15.12
N ALA A 49 -0.69 5.54 -14.31
CA ALA A 49 -0.86 4.46 -13.34
C ALA A 49 -0.85 3.08 -14.01
N ALA A 50 -1.55 2.94 -15.14
CA ALA A 50 -1.62 1.69 -15.89
C ALA A 50 -0.23 1.24 -16.38
N LEU A 51 0.59 2.17 -16.87
CA LEU A 51 1.96 1.86 -17.30
C LEU A 51 2.84 1.33 -16.16
N VAL A 52 2.67 1.87 -14.94
CA VAL A 52 3.37 1.34 -13.76
C VAL A 52 2.87 -0.07 -13.44
N LEU A 53 1.55 -0.29 -13.46
CA LEU A 53 0.96 -1.61 -13.18
C LEU A 53 1.37 -2.65 -14.23
N ASP A 54 1.45 -2.29 -15.51
CA ASP A 54 1.88 -3.17 -16.60
C ASP A 54 3.34 -3.62 -16.45
N SER A 55 4.16 -2.90 -15.68
CA SER A 55 5.54 -3.29 -15.38
C SER A 55 5.69 -4.31 -14.25
N ILE A 56 4.60 -4.62 -13.54
CA ILE A 56 4.60 -5.54 -12.40
C ILE A 56 4.26 -6.95 -12.89
N ASP A 57 5.07 -7.94 -12.51
CA ASP A 57 4.72 -9.35 -12.69
C ASP A 57 3.61 -9.76 -11.70
N SER A 58 2.36 -9.70 -12.18
CA SER A 58 1.19 -10.03 -11.37
C SER A 58 1.10 -11.51 -10.95
N SER A 59 1.81 -12.42 -11.64
CA SER A 59 1.74 -13.86 -11.37
C SER A 59 2.38 -14.25 -10.02
N ALA A 60 3.36 -13.45 -9.58
CA ALA A 60 4.09 -13.64 -8.34
C ALA A 60 3.44 -12.95 -7.12
N LEU A 61 2.44 -12.08 -7.34
CA LEU A 61 1.84 -11.29 -6.27
C LEU A 61 1.01 -12.15 -5.32
N ARG A 62 1.12 -11.89 -4.02
CA ARG A 62 0.35 -12.60 -2.98
C ARG A 62 -0.11 -11.63 -1.90
N GLY A 63 -1.13 -12.03 -1.14
CA GLY A 63 -1.63 -11.27 0.01
C GLY A 63 -2.04 -9.84 -0.36
N GLU A 64 -1.49 -8.88 0.37
CA GLU A 64 -1.85 -7.47 0.21
C GLU A 64 -1.50 -6.89 -1.15
N ASP A 65 -0.33 -7.25 -1.70
CA ASP A 65 0.15 -6.67 -2.95
C ASP A 65 -0.70 -7.15 -4.12
N ALA A 66 -1.16 -8.40 -4.09
CA ALA A 66 -2.13 -8.92 -5.06
C ALA A 66 -3.48 -8.20 -4.97
N ALA A 67 -3.95 -7.95 -3.74
CA ALA A 67 -5.21 -7.25 -3.51
C ALA A 67 -5.15 -5.78 -3.94
N LEU A 68 -4.07 -5.08 -3.60
CA LEU A 68 -3.85 -3.69 -3.99
C LEU A 68 -3.67 -3.56 -5.50
N TYR A 69 -2.88 -4.44 -6.12
CA TYR A 69 -2.77 -4.52 -7.58
C TYR A 69 -4.14 -4.69 -8.23
N ALA A 70 -4.97 -5.58 -7.71
CA ALA A 70 -6.29 -5.85 -8.26
C ALA A 70 -7.24 -4.65 -8.18
N ILE A 71 -7.22 -3.90 -7.06
CA ILE A 71 -7.98 -2.65 -6.92
C ILE A 71 -7.51 -1.63 -7.96
N LEU A 72 -6.21 -1.34 -7.99
CA LEU A 72 -5.65 -0.32 -8.87
C LEU A 72 -5.86 -0.68 -10.35
N ARG A 73 -5.70 -1.96 -10.70
CA ARG A 73 -5.92 -2.44 -12.07
C ARG A 73 -7.38 -2.25 -12.51
N THR A 74 -8.33 -2.64 -11.64
CA THR A 74 -9.76 -2.46 -11.91
C THR A 74 -10.09 -0.98 -12.11
N GLN A 75 -9.55 -0.09 -11.27
CA GLN A 75 -9.74 1.35 -11.42
C GLN A 75 -9.14 1.89 -12.71
N THR A 76 -7.91 1.50 -13.07
CA THR A 76 -7.30 1.95 -14.32
C THR A 76 -8.07 1.47 -15.53
N ASP A 77 -8.55 0.23 -15.53
CA ASP A 77 -9.26 -0.33 -16.68
C ASP A 77 -10.63 0.34 -16.84
N TYR A 78 -11.33 0.59 -15.72
CA TYR A 78 -12.57 1.37 -15.70
C TYR A 78 -12.38 2.81 -16.18
N LYS A 79 -11.42 3.56 -15.61
CA LYS A 79 -11.15 4.96 -15.99
C LYS A 79 -10.68 5.10 -17.46
N ASN A 80 -10.02 4.07 -18.01
CA ASN A 80 -9.53 4.05 -19.38
C ASN A 80 -10.50 3.37 -20.38
N TYR A 81 -11.72 3.03 -19.98
CA TYR A 81 -12.73 2.38 -20.83
C TYR A 81 -12.24 1.07 -21.47
N LYS A 82 -11.36 0.33 -20.78
CA LYS A 82 -10.94 -1.00 -21.22
C LYS A 82 -12.00 -2.03 -20.80
N PRO A 83 -12.21 -3.10 -21.61
CA PRO A 83 -13.05 -4.22 -21.18
C PRO A 83 -12.56 -4.76 -19.84
N LEU A 84 -13.47 -4.80 -18.87
CA LEU A 84 -13.16 -5.24 -17.52
C LEU A 84 -12.89 -6.75 -17.54
N THR A 85 -11.62 -7.18 -17.50
CA THR A 85 -11.20 -8.56 -17.15
C THR A 85 -11.39 -8.85 -15.65
N SER A 86 -12.35 -8.17 -15.04
CA SER A 86 -12.26 -7.69 -13.66
C SER A 86 -12.97 -8.58 -12.65
N ASP A 87 -13.78 -9.55 -13.06
CA ASP A 87 -14.46 -10.45 -12.13
C ASP A 87 -13.45 -11.20 -11.24
N SER A 88 -12.31 -11.59 -11.80
CA SER A 88 -11.25 -12.26 -11.06
C SER A 88 -10.50 -11.31 -10.11
N LEU A 89 -10.28 -10.06 -10.54
CA LEU A 89 -9.53 -9.05 -9.77
C LEU A 89 -10.37 -8.46 -8.63
N ALA A 90 -11.62 -8.10 -8.90
CA ALA A 90 -12.54 -7.60 -7.89
C ALA A 90 -12.70 -8.61 -6.75
N ARG A 91 -12.78 -9.91 -7.06
CA ARG A 91 -12.83 -10.97 -6.05
C ARG A 91 -11.55 -11.04 -5.22
N ILE A 92 -10.36 -10.98 -5.83
CA ILE A 92 -9.08 -10.96 -5.11
C ILE A 92 -9.03 -9.78 -4.11
N ALA A 93 -9.50 -8.60 -4.53
CA ALA A 93 -9.54 -7.42 -3.69
C ALA A 93 -10.54 -7.58 -2.51
N THR A 94 -11.75 -8.06 -2.78
CA THR A 94 -12.78 -8.24 -1.74
C THR A 94 -12.47 -9.39 -0.80
N ASP A 95 -11.81 -10.46 -1.25
CA ASP A 95 -11.43 -11.58 -0.38
C ASP A 95 -10.39 -11.14 0.65
N TYR A 96 -9.45 -10.27 0.26
CA TYR A 96 -8.42 -9.76 1.17
C TYR A 96 -8.94 -8.63 2.09
N TYR A 97 -9.60 -7.62 1.51
CA TYR A 97 -10.00 -6.41 2.25
C TYR A 97 -11.43 -6.45 2.80
N GLY A 98 -12.30 -7.33 2.30
CA GLY A 98 -13.71 -7.45 2.70
C GLY A 98 -13.95 -8.12 4.05
N THR A 99 -12.89 -8.41 4.81
CA THR A 99 -13.01 -8.98 6.16
C THR A 99 -13.52 -7.94 7.16
N PRO A 100 -14.40 -8.31 8.11
CA PRO A 100 -15.03 -7.35 9.05
C PRO A 100 -14.02 -6.66 9.98
N PHE A 101 -12.82 -7.22 10.11
CA PHE A 101 -11.74 -6.71 10.95
C PHE A 101 -10.81 -5.73 10.22
N ARG A 102 -10.88 -5.60 8.88
CA ARG A 102 -9.98 -4.74 8.08
C ARG A 102 -10.71 -3.54 7.48
N LYS A 103 -11.28 -2.69 8.34
CA LYS A 103 -11.83 -1.39 7.92
C LYS A 103 -10.70 -0.46 7.51
N SER A 104 -10.55 -0.23 6.21
CA SER A 104 -9.52 0.62 5.62
C SER A 104 -10.06 1.34 4.38
N TYR A 105 -9.35 2.38 3.94
CA TYR A 105 -9.62 3.02 2.64
C TYR A 105 -9.64 2.00 1.50
N HIS A 106 -8.72 1.03 1.49
CA HIS A 106 -8.67 -0.02 0.47
C HIS A 106 -9.86 -0.97 0.54
N ALA A 107 -10.44 -1.20 1.72
CA ALA A 107 -11.68 -1.98 1.83
C ALA A 107 -12.86 -1.25 1.16
N ALA A 108 -12.98 0.06 1.35
CA ALA A 108 -13.98 0.84 0.64
C ALA A 108 -13.75 0.81 -0.88
N LEU A 109 -12.50 0.95 -1.32
CA LEU A 109 -12.14 0.85 -2.74
C LEU A 109 -12.40 -0.54 -3.33
N ALA A 110 -12.19 -1.62 -2.57
CA ALA A 110 -12.46 -2.98 -3.02
C ALA A 110 -13.96 -3.18 -3.30
N TRP A 111 -14.82 -2.75 -2.39
CA TRP A 111 -16.28 -2.80 -2.58
C TRP A 111 -16.77 -1.88 -3.70
N TYR A 112 -16.18 -0.69 -3.84
CA TYR A 112 -16.43 0.20 -4.97
C TYR A 112 -16.07 -0.48 -6.30
N SER A 113 -14.89 -1.10 -6.36
CA SER A 113 -14.41 -1.82 -7.55
C SER A 113 -15.35 -2.96 -7.94
N LEU A 114 -15.92 -3.68 -6.95
CA LEU A 114 -16.95 -4.68 -7.19
C LEU A 114 -18.19 -4.06 -7.87
N GLY A 115 -18.67 -2.92 -7.36
CA GLY A 115 -19.81 -2.21 -7.93
C GLY A 115 -19.61 -1.83 -9.39
N CYS A 116 -18.42 -1.36 -9.78
CA CYS A 116 -18.09 -0.99 -11.16
C CYS A 116 -18.05 -2.18 -12.14
N VAL A 117 -17.82 -3.39 -11.65
CA VAL A 117 -17.73 -4.59 -12.51
C VAL A 117 -19.10 -5.17 -12.82
N TYR A 118 -20.04 -5.07 -11.87
CA TYR A 118 -21.39 -5.63 -12.01
C TYR A 118 -22.46 -4.61 -12.43
N SER A 119 -22.08 -3.37 -12.77
CA SER A 119 -22.99 -2.30 -13.25
C SER A 119 -23.12 -2.30 -14.78
#